data_AF-A0A2T3QQR5-F1
#
_entry.id   AF-A0A2T3QQR5-F1
#
_cell.length_a   1.000
_cell.length_b   1.000
_cell.length_c   1.000
_cell.angle_alpha   90.00
_cell.angle_beta   90.00
_cell.angle_gamma   90.00
#
_symmetry.space_group_name_H-M   'P 1'
#
loop_
_entity.id
_entity.type
_entity.pdbx_description
1 polymer ?
#
loop_
_entity_poly.entity_id
_entity_poly.type
_entity_poly.pdbx_seq_one_letter_code
_entity_poly.pdbx_strand_id
1 'polypeptide(L)'
;MSQTDIQQKIASFTSIEQALEYFEIEFDSRFIDEYRIPLMKRFNGYLLIQKPDDWFSARRALKNAYCKIQRGRLDPYTRSACRGCTSCQRR
;
A
#
# COMPACT_ATOMS: atom_id res chain seq x y z
N MET A 1 -11.56 0.12 16.46
CA MET A 1 -12.03 -0.86 15.47
C MET A 1 -11.49 -2.21 15.90
N SER A 2 -12.33 -3.22 16.00
CA SER A 2 -11.87 -4.58 16.26
C SER A 2 -11.14 -5.12 15.02
N GLN A 3 -10.29 -6.13 15.17
CA GLN A 3 -9.56 -6.79 14.08
C GLN A 3 -10.48 -7.24 12.93
N THR A 4 -11.70 -7.66 13.26
CA THR A 4 -12.75 -8.05 12.31
C THR A 4 -13.25 -6.88 11.47
N ASP A 5 -13.37 -5.69 12.04
CA ASP A 5 -13.97 -4.53 11.35
C ASP A 5 -13.07 -4.03 10.23
N ILE A 6 -11.75 -3.99 10.44
CA ILE A 6 -10.83 -3.46 9.42
C ILE A 6 -10.68 -4.41 8.24
N GLN A 7 -10.64 -5.72 8.47
CA GLN A 7 -10.54 -6.72 7.40
C GLN A 7 -11.82 -6.77 6.56
N GLN A 8 -13.00 -6.70 7.21
CA GLN A 8 -14.28 -6.58 6.52
C GLN A 8 -14.35 -5.29 5.70
N LYS A 9 -13.89 -4.16 6.26
CA LYS A 9 -13.85 -2.89 5.53
C LYS A 9 -12.96 -2.97 4.29
N ILE A 10 -11.77 -3.57 4.40
CA ILE A 10 -10.88 -3.76 3.25
C ILE A 10 -11.50 -4.66 2.18
N ALA A 11 -12.16 -5.74 2.60
CA ALA A 11 -12.85 -6.66 1.70
C ALA A 11 -14.04 -6.02 0.97
N SER A 12 -14.60 -4.93 1.51
CA SER A 12 -15.70 -4.18 0.87
C SER A 12 -15.25 -3.30 -0.30
N PHE A 13 -13.94 -3.04 -0.44
CA PHE A 13 -13.44 -2.20 -1.52
C PHE A 13 -13.49 -2.92 -2.87
N THR A 14 -14.02 -2.23 -3.88
CA THR A 14 -14.10 -2.75 -5.25
C THR A 14 -12.92 -2.33 -6.12
N SER A 15 -12.11 -1.38 -5.65
CA SER A 15 -10.95 -0.84 -6.34
C SER A 15 -9.82 -0.50 -5.34
N ILE A 16 -8.59 -0.40 -5.84
CA ILE A 16 -7.44 -0.06 -4.97
C ILE A 16 -7.44 1.42 -4.60
N GLU A 17 -8.04 2.25 -5.45
CA GLU A 17 -8.26 3.68 -5.28
C GLU A 17 -9.11 3.96 -4.05
N GLN A 18 -10.22 3.25 -3.86
CA GLN A 18 -11.03 3.35 -2.63
C GLN A 18 -10.23 3.04 -1.37
N ALA A 19 -9.34 2.05 -1.42
CA ALA A 19 -8.48 1.74 -0.30
C ALA A 19 -7.46 2.87 -0.06
N LEU A 20 -6.86 3.42 -1.11
CA LEU A 20 -5.91 4.54 -1.02
C LEU A 20 -6.58 5.80 -0.44
N GLU A 21 -7.80 6.12 -0.88
CA GLU A 21 -8.60 7.22 -0.36
C GLU A 21 -8.99 7.01 1.11
N TYR A 22 -9.52 5.83 1.46
CA TYR A 22 -9.92 5.49 2.83
C TYR A 22 -8.73 5.56 3.81
N PHE A 23 -7.53 5.19 3.35
CA PHE A 23 -6.31 5.24 4.15
C PHE A 23 -5.56 6.56 4.03
N GLU A 24 -6.12 7.57 3.37
CA GLU A 24 -5.50 8.89 3.17
C GLU A 24 -4.06 8.76 2.65
N ILE A 25 -3.89 7.97 1.59
CA ILE A 25 -2.62 7.79 0.90
C ILE A 25 -2.72 8.49 -0.45
N GLU A 26 -1.95 9.56 -0.63
CA GLU A 26 -1.83 10.24 -1.92
C GLU A 26 -1.25 9.29 -2.98
N PHE A 27 -1.83 9.34 -4.18
CA PHE A 27 -1.41 8.52 -5.32
C PHE A 27 -1.48 9.31 -6.64
N ASP A 28 -0.64 8.93 -7.61
CA ASP A 28 -0.76 9.42 -8.99
C ASP A 28 -1.73 8.50 -9.74
N SER A 29 -2.80 9.06 -10.31
CA SER A 29 -3.79 8.29 -11.08
C SER A 29 -3.16 7.52 -12.24
N ARG A 30 -2.20 8.11 -12.95
CA ARG A 30 -1.49 7.43 -14.05
C ARG A 30 -0.68 6.25 -13.54
N PHE A 31 -0.11 6.37 -12.34
CA PHE A 31 0.61 5.26 -11.71
C PHE A 31 -0.35 4.12 -11.36
N ILE A 32 -1.54 4.43 -10.86
CA ILE A 32 -2.53 3.40 -10.58
C ILE A 32 -3.00 2.73 -11.87
N ASP A 33 -3.28 3.46 -12.94
CA ASP A 33 -3.70 2.85 -14.21
C ASP A 33 -2.68 1.85 -14.76
N GLU A 34 -1.38 2.15 -14.64
CA GLU A 34 -0.31 1.28 -15.10
C GLU A 34 -0.02 0.10 -14.13
N TYR A 35 -0.12 0.34 -12.81
CA TYR A 35 0.36 -0.61 -11.78
C TYR A 35 -0.74 -1.17 -10.85
N ARG A 36 -2.03 -0.98 -11.17
CA ARG A 36 -3.17 -1.46 -10.36
C ARG A 36 -3.03 -2.92 -9.98
N ILE A 37 -2.80 -3.80 -10.96
CA ILE A 37 -2.72 -5.25 -10.75
C ILE A 37 -1.52 -5.63 -9.85
N PRO A 38 -0.27 -5.18 -10.13
CA PRO A 38 0.86 -5.40 -9.23
C PRO A 38 0.63 -4.88 -7.80
N LEU A 39 0.02 -3.69 -7.67
CA LEU A 39 -0.27 -3.08 -6.38
C LEU A 39 -1.28 -3.90 -5.57
N MET A 40 -2.41 -4.29 -6.18
CA MET A 40 -3.42 -5.14 -5.54
C MET A 40 -2.83 -6.47 -5.09
N LYS A 41 -2.07 -7.16 -5.95
CA LYS A 41 -1.41 -8.43 -5.60
C LYS A 41 -0.48 -8.27 -4.40
N ARG A 42 0.34 -7.21 -4.39
CA ARG A 42 1.30 -6.95 -3.31
C ARG A 42 0.59 -6.57 -2.01
N PHE A 43 -0.44 -5.74 -2.08
CA PHE A 43 -1.24 -5.36 -0.91
C PHE A 43 -1.92 -6.57 -0.29
N ASN A 44 -2.60 -7.41 -1.08
CA ASN A 44 -3.23 -8.64 -0.61
C ASN A 44 -2.20 -9.59 0.03
N GLY A 45 -1.01 -9.73 -0.56
CA GLY A 45 0.08 -10.50 0.04
C GLY A 45 0.50 -9.96 1.41
N TYR A 46 0.54 -8.63 1.59
CA TYR A 46 0.83 -8.03 2.88
C TYR A 46 -0.29 -8.20 3.90
N LEU A 47 -1.57 -8.15 3.49
CA LEU A 47 -2.69 -8.45 4.38
C LEU A 47 -2.61 -9.88 4.93
N LEU A 48 -2.26 -10.86 4.09
CA LEU A 48 -2.12 -12.26 4.49
C LEU A 48 -0.97 -12.50 5.47
N ILE A 49 0.18 -11.85 5.24
CA ILE A 49 1.39 -12.05 6.05
C ILE A 49 1.34 -11.25 7.35
N GLN A 50 0.94 -9.98 7.28
CA GLN A 50 0.98 -9.06 8.43
C GLN A 50 -0.27 -9.14 9.29
N LYS A 51 -1.41 -9.61 8.73
CA LYS A 51 -2.71 -9.72 9.39
C LYS A 51 -3.06 -8.45 10.18
N PRO A 52 -3.08 -7.27 9.53
CA PRO A 52 -3.36 -6.03 10.22
C PRO A 52 -4.71 -6.11 10.94
N ASP A 53 -4.71 -5.56 12.14
CA ASP A 53 -5.79 -5.58 13.13
C ASP A 53 -6.39 -4.20 13.38
N ASP A 54 -5.75 -3.15 12.88
CA ASP A 54 -6.20 -1.77 13.01
C ASP A 54 -5.99 -0.97 11.71
N TRP A 55 -6.55 0.23 11.70
CA TRP A 55 -6.49 1.13 10.56
C TRP A 55 -5.06 1.54 10.19
N PHE A 56 -4.19 1.79 11.18
CA PHE A 56 -2.80 2.20 10.97
C PHE A 56 -1.94 1.05 10.43
N SER A 57 -2.13 -0.17 10.93
CA SER A 57 -1.42 -1.35 10.44
C SER A 57 -1.85 -1.70 9.01
N ALA A 58 -3.14 -1.58 8.68
CA ALA A 58 -3.63 -1.74 7.32
C ALA A 58 -3.14 -0.63 6.37
N ARG A 59 -3.20 0.64 6.80
CA ARG A 59 -2.62 1.78 6.06
C ARG A 59 -1.15 1.56 5.77
N ARG A 60 -0.38 1.13 6.77
CA ARG A 60 1.05 0.83 6.62
C ARG A 60 1.28 -0.28 5.61
N ALA A 61 0.47 -1.34 5.61
CA ALA A 61 0.55 -2.40 4.62
C ALA A 61 0.33 -1.87 3.20
N LEU A 62 -0.75 -1.11 2.95
CA LEU A 62 -1.03 -0.54 1.62
C LEU A 62 0.07 0.42 1.16
N LYS A 63 0.50 1.33 2.05
CA LYS A 63 1.55 2.29 1.76
C LYS A 63 2.88 1.62 1.42
N ASN A 64 3.25 0.59 2.17
CA ASN A 64 4.45 -0.20 1.88
C ASN A 64 4.34 -0.91 0.54
N ALA A 65 3.16 -1.42 0.17
CA ALA A 65 2.93 -2.04 -1.13
C ALA A 65 3.15 -1.03 -2.26
N TYR A 66 2.55 0.16 -2.15
CA TYR A 66 2.71 1.27 -3.10
C TYR A 66 4.19 1.69 -3.24
N CYS A 67 4.84 2.01 -2.12
CA CYS A 67 6.26 2.39 -2.07
C CYS A 67 7.15 1.32 -2.73
N LYS A 68 6.83 0.03 -2.54
CA LYS A 68 7.63 -1.08 -3.07
C LYS A 68 7.53 -1.17 -4.60
N ILE A 69 6.34 -1.00 -5.17
CA ILE A 69 6.15 -0.98 -6.62
C ILE A 69 6.89 0.23 -7.23
N GLN A 70 6.69 1.43 -6.65
CA GLN A 70 7.34 2.64 -7.14
C GLN A 70 8.88 2.52 -7.12
N ARG A 71 9.45 2.00 -6.03
CA ARG A 71 10.91 1.78 -5.93
C ARG A 71 11.43 0.65 -6.83
N GLY A 72 10.57 -0.28 -7.25
CA GLY A 72 10.93 -1.34 -8.19
C GLY A 72 11.20 -0.81 -9.60
N ARG A 73 10.71 0.38 -9.92
CA ARG A 73 10.89 1.06 -11.22
C ARG A 73 12.21 1.82 -11.32
N LEU A 74 12.83 2.13 -10.18
CA LEU A 74 14.09 2.85 -10.15
C LEU A 74 15.23 1.89 -10.44
N ASP A 75 16.16 2.31 -11.29
CA ASP A 75 17.34 1.52 -11.61
C ASP A 75 18.14 1.19 -10.33
N PRO A 76 18.52 -0.08 -10.09
CA PRO A 76 19.14 -0.51 -8.84
C PRO A 76 20.47 0.18 -8.51
N TYR A 77 21.21 0.62 -9.52
CA TYR A 77 22.55 1.20 -9.42
C TYR A 77 22.50 2.70 -9.20
N THR A 78 21.45 3.35 -9.69
CA THR A 78 21.21 4.80 -9.55
C THR A 78 20.21 5.13 -8.46
N ARG A 79 19.44 4.15 -7.95
CA ARG A 79 18.54 4.41 -6.84
C ARG A 79 19.37 4.79 -5.62
N SER A 80 19.31 6.08 -5.27
CA SER A 80 19.62 6.49 -3.91
C SER A 80 18.78 5.63 -2.97
N ALA A 81 19.35 5.20 -1.84
CA ALA A 81 18.55 4.59 -0.79
C ALA A 81 17.39 5.56 -0.51
N CYS A 82 16.17 5.18 -0.92
CA CYS A 82 14.96 5.96 -0.64
C CYS A 82 15.09 6.42 0.80
N ARG A 83 15.27 7.73 1.02
CA ARG A 83 15.64 8.29 2.34
C ARG A 83 14.47 8.22 3.33
N GLY A 84 13.50 7.34 3.06
CA GLY A 84 12.10 7.55 3.40
C GLY A 84 11.65 8.82 2.69
N CYS A 85 10.64 8.76 1.82
CA CYS A 85 9.72 9.88 1.93
C CYS A 85 9.22 9.86 3.38
N THR A 86 8.97 11.02 3.98
CA THR A 86 8.36 11.15 5.33
C THR A 86 7.13 10.26 5.52
N SER A 87 6.57 9.76 4.40
CA SER A 87 5.45 8.87 4.30
C SER A 87 5.81 7.34 4.35
N CYS A 88 6.91 6.83 3.78
CA CYS A 88 7.26 5.40 3.93
C CYS A 88 7.95 5.17 5.29
N GLN A 89 7.22 4.66 6.28
CA GLN A 89 7.79 4.27 7.57
C GLN A 89 8.83 3.16 7.35
N ARG A 90 10.11 3.45 7.60
CA ARG A 90 11.14 2.43 7.73
C ARG A 90 10.74 1.54 8.92
N ARG A 91 10.85 0.22 8.71
CA ARG A 91 10.60 -0.80 9.75
C ARG A 91 11.34 -0.46 11.03
#